data_AF-A0A258C6Q9-F1
#
_entry.id   AF-A0A258C6Q9-F1
#
_cell.length_a   1.000
_cell.length_b   1.000
_cell.length_c   1.000
_cell.angle_alpha   90.00
_cell.angle_beta   90.00
_cell.angle_gamma   90.00
#
_symmetry.space_group_name_H-M   'P 1'
#
loop_
_entity.id
_entity.type
_entity.pdbx_description
1 polymer ?
#
loop_
_entity_poly.entity_id
_entity_poly.type
_entity_poly.pdbx_seq_one_letter_code
_entity_poly.pdbx_strand_id
1 'polypeptide(L)'
;MWREATSLAETLKDTFGADKMNIAALGNMVSQLHVHVIARRRDDAAWPAPVWGHHPAQPYTDEQVAAIRQKLKLVLTDEFRFAE
;
A
#
# COMPACT_ATOMS: atom_id res chain seq x y z
N MET A 1 2.87 0.60 -16.33
CA MET A 1 3.67 0.75 -15.09
C MET A 1 3.43 2.07 -14.36
N TRP A 2 4.07 3.21 -14.68
CA TRP A 2 3.92 4.42 -13.84
C TRP A 2 2.49 4.98 -13.77
N ARG A 3 1.72 4.91 -14.87
CA ARG A 3 0.29 5.27 -14.86
C ARG A 3 -0.52 4.44 -13.88
N GLU A 4 -0.32 3.12 -13.87
CA GLU A 4 -1.00 2.21 -12.91
C GLU A 4 -0.59 2.51 -11.47
N ALA A 5 0.71 2.71 -11.21
CA ALA A 5 1.20 3.03 -9.86
C ALA A 5 0.66 4.36 -9.34
N THR A 6 0.57 5.39 -10.19
CA THR A 6 -0.01 6.68 -9.84
C THR A 6 -1.51 6.57 -9.58
N SER A 7 -2.27 5.92 -10.47
CA SER A 7 -3.72 5.71 -10.31
C SER A 7 -4.06 4.93 -9.03
N LEU A 8 -3.29 3.87 -8.75
CA LEU A 8 -3.41 3.13 -7.49
C LEU A 8 -3.08 4.01 -6.29
N ALA A 9 -2.02 4.81 -6.35
CA ALA A 9 -1.64 5.68 -5.25
C ALA A 9 -2.68 6.76 -4.94
N GLU A 10 -3.32 7.34 -5.96
CA GLU A 10 -4.42 8.30 -5.80
C GLU A 10 -5.61 7.65 -5.11
N THR A 11 -6.06 6.51 -5.63
CA THR A 11 -7.16 5.73 -5.03
C THR A 11 -6.88 5.38 -3.57
N LEU A 12 -5.67 4.89 -3.27
CA LEU A 12 -5.29 4.51 -1.90
C LEU A 12 -5.17 5.72 -0.97
N LYS A 13 -4.69 6.86 -1.46
CA LYS A 13 -4.56 8.08 -0.65
C LYS A 13 -5.91 8.48 -0.07
N ASP A 14 -6.93 8.57 -0.92
CA ASP A 14 -8.27 9.00 -0.52
C ASP A 14 -8.96 7.92 0.32
N THR A 15 -8.81 6.65 -0.06
CA THR A 15 -9.41 5.51 0.65
C THR A 15 -8.90 5.37 2.07
N PHE A 16 -7.62 5.64 2.33
CA PHE A 16 -6.99 5.46 3.64
C PHE A 16 -6.67 6.78 4.37
N GLY A 17 -7.03 7.93 3.81
CA GLY A 17 -6.79 9.24 4.42
C GLY A 17 -5.31 9.52 4.64
N ALA A 18 -4.49 9.20 3.64
CA ALA A 18 -3.03 9.33 3.75
C ALA A 18 -2.58 10.80 3.60
N ASP A 19 -1.68 11.24 4.47
CA ASP A 19 -1.02 12.55 4.36
C ASP A 19 -0.03 12.57 3.17
N LYS A 20 0.61 11.44 2.89
CA LYS A 20 1.61 11.29 1.82
C LYS A 20 1.61 9.86 1.28
N MET A 21 1.85 9.73 -0.03
CA MET A 21 2.12 8.44 -0.66
C MET A 21 3.63 8.23 -0.84
N ASN A 22 4.12 7.05 -0.46
CA ASN A 22 5.46 6.59 -0.81
C ASN A 22 5.35 5.53 -1.91
N ILE A 23 6.04 5.74 -3.03
CA ILE A 23 6.09 4.82 -4.17
C ILE A 23 7.56 4.46 -4.41
N ALA A 24 7.91 3.18 -4.44
CA ALA A 24 9.29 2.75 -4.68
C ALA A 24 9.35 1.38 -5.36
N ALA A 25 10.23 1.25 -6.35
CA ALA A 25 10.67 -0.04 -6.87
C ALA A 25 12.03 -0.36 -6.24
N LEU A 26 12.02 -1.26 -5.26
CA LEU A 26 13.24 -1.82 -4.68
C LEU A 26 13.54 -3.17 -5.36
N GLY A 27 14.32 -4.03 -4.72
CA GLY A 27 14.67 -5.34 -5.29
C GLY A 27 15.98 -5.94 -4.78
N ASN A 28 16.54 -5.41 -3.69
CA ASN A 28 17.83 -5.86 -3.17
C ASN A 28 17.82 -7.33 -2.71
N MET A 29 16.68 -7.84 -2.25
CA MET A 29 16.53 -9.22 -1.74
C MET A 29 15.65 -10.09 -2.64
N VAL A 30 14.55 -9.53 -3.19
CA VAL A 30 13.67 -10.23 -4.12
C VAL A 30 13.88 -9.63 -5.51
N SER A 31 14.42 -10.43 -6.44
CA SER A 31 14.82 -9.98 -7.77
C SER A 31 13.65 -9.75 -8.73
N GLN A 32 12.49 -10.35 -8.48
CA GLN A 32 11.29 -10.09 -9.26
C GLN A 32 10.88 -8.64 -9.09
N LEU A 33 10.71 -7.91 -10.19
CA LEU A 33 10.27 -6.53 -10.19
C LEU A 33 8.92 -6.39 -9.46
N HIS A 34 8.89 -5.53 -8.46
CA HIS A 34 7.68 -5.14 -7.74
C HIS A 34 7.77 -3.67 -7.34
N VAL A 35 6.62 -3.02 -7.22
CA VAL A 35 6.52 -1.62 -6.82
C VAL A 35 5.72 -1.56 -5.52
N HIS A 36 6.31 -0.98 -4.48
CA HIS A 36 5.61 -0.67 -3.24
C HIS A 36 4.80 0.62 -3.43
N VAL A 37 3.53 0.61 -3.04
CA VAL A 37 2.66 1.79 -2.94
C VAL A 37 2.13 1.85 -1.51
N ILE A 38 2.56 2.87 -0.76
CA ILE A 38 2.40 2.91 0.70
C ILE A 38 1.72 4.22 1.11
N ALA A 39 0.57 4.10 1.77
CA ALA A 39 -0.11 5.21 2.44
C ALA A 39 0.62 5.56 3.74
N ARG A 40 1.06 6.81 3.89
CA ARG A 40 1.76 7.32 5.08
C ARG A 40 0.93 8.38 5.79
N ARG A 41 1.05 8.43 7.12
CA ARG A 41 0.44 9.45 7.97
C ARG A 41 1.49 10.04 8.89
N ARG A 42 1.32 11.29 9.30
CA ARG A 42 2.28 11.99 10.18
C ARG A 42 2.43 11.34 11.55
N ASP A 43 1.43 10.56 11.96
CA ASP A 43 1.39 9.81 13.22
C ASP A 43 1.72 8.32 13.04
N ASP A 44 2.14 7.88 11.84
CA ASP A 44 2.55 6.50 11.63
C ASP A 44 3.89 6.17 12.31
N ALA A 45 4.08 4.89 12.64
CA ALA A 45 5.20 4.44 13.45
C ALA A 45 6.58 4.86 12.93
N ALA A 46 6.72 5.02 11.61
CA ALA A 46 8.00 5.33 10.98
C ALA A 46 8.09 6.77 10.49
N TRP A 47 7.13 7.66 10.77
CA TRP A 47 7.20 9.02 10.26
C TRP A 47 8.32 9.83 10.95
N PRO A 48 9.15 10.62 10.23
CA PRO A 48 9.17 10.85 8.77
C PRO A 48 10.12 9.92 7.98
N ALA A 49 10.70 8.93 8.64
CA ALA A 49 11.62 7.95 8.04
C ALA A 49 10.93 7.02 7.02
N PRO A 50 11.71 6.33 6.15
CA PRO A 50 11.21 5.22 5.34
C PRO A 50 10.75 4.06 6.23
N VAL A 51 9.74 3.29 5.76
CA VAL A 51 9.19 2.16 6.53
C VAL A 51 10.07 0.91 6.51
N TRP A 52 10.92 0.75 5.49
CA TRP A 52 11.69 -0.48 5.27
C TRP A 52 12.75 -0.66 6.36
N GLY A 53 12.62 -1.73 7.15
CA GLY A 53 13.57 -2.07 8.21
C GLY A 53 13.52 -1.18 9.46
N HIS A 54 12.56 -0.25 9.54
CA HIS A 54 12.47 0.67 10.68
C HIS A 54 11.89 0.01 11.94
N HIS A 55 10.88 -0.85 11.75
CA HIS A 55 10.26 -1.63 12.82
C HIS A 55 9.97 -3.06 12.38
N PRO A 56 9.85 -4.02 13.33
CA PRO A 56 9.35 -5.35 13.04
C PRO A 56 7.95 -5.29 12.41
N ALA A 57 7.67 -6.17 11.45
CA ALA A 57 6.35 -6.28 10.85
C ALA A 57 5.33 -6.79 11.90
N GLN A 58 4.18 -6.12 11.97
CA GLN A 58 3.05 -6.58 12.77
C GLN A 58 2.03 -7.24 11.83
N PRO A 59 1.74 -8.54 12.01
CA PRO A 59 0.74 -9.23 11.20
C PRO A 59 -0.65 -8.62 11.40
N TYR A 60 -1.42 -8.51 10.32
CA TYR A 60 -2.84 -8.22 10.43
C TYR A 60 -3.59 -9.44 10.99
N THR A 61 -4.63 -9.17 11.77
CA THR A 61 -5.67 -10.15 12.09
C THR A 61 -6.54 -10.43 10.87
N ASP A 62 -7.21 -11.58 10.86
CA ASP A 62 -8.09 -11.98 9.75
C ASP A 62 -9.22 -10.96 9.54
N GLU A 63 -9.76 -10.40 10.62
CA GLU A 63 -10.80 -9.37 10.58
C GLU A 63 -10.28 -8.08 9.92
N GLN A 64 -9.05 -7.66 10.23
CA GLN A 64 -8.43 -6.50 9.59
C GLN A 64 -8.19 -6.74 8.10
N VAL A 65 -7.70 -7.93 7.72
CA VAL A 65 -7.52 -8.30 6.31
C VAL A 65 -8.85 -8.27 5.57
N ALA A 66 -9.91 -8.83 6.16
CA ALA A 66 -11.25 -8.83 5.57
C ALA A 66 -11.78 -7.41 5.36
N ALA A 67 -11.65 -6.54 6.37
CA ALA A 67 -12.07 -5.14 6.29
C ALA A 67 -11.31 -4.36 5.20
N ILE A 68 -9.99 -4.55 5.11
CA ILE A 68 -9.16 -3.92 4.06
C ILE A 68 -9.58 -4.40 2.68
N ARG A 69 -9.74 -5.72 2.49
CA ARG A 69 -10.19 -6.30 1.21
C ARG A 69 -11.56 -5.76 0.79
N GLN A 70 -12.52 -5.67 1.72
CA GLN A 70 -13.83 -5.10 1.44
C GLN A 70 -13.73 -3.65 0.98
N LYS A 71 -12.92 -2.82 1.67
CA LYS A 71 -12.72 -1.42 1.29
C LYS A 71 -12.10 -1.29 -0.10
N LEU A 72 -11.10 -2.11 -0.41
CA LEU A 72 -10.44 -2.11 -1.71
C LEU A 72 -11.36 -2.57 -2.84
N LYS A 73 -12.22 -3.58 -2.61
CA LYS A 73 -13.19 -4.04 -3.61
C LYS A 73 -14.20 -2.97 -4.04
N LEU A 74 -14.48 -1.99 -3.17
CA LEU A 74 -15.41 -0.90 -3.48
C LEU A 74 -14.77 0.18 -4.37
N VAL A 75 -13.45 0.30 -4.37
CA VAL A 75 -12.73 1.41 -5.04
C VAL A 75 -11.85 0.93 -6.21
N LEU A 76 -11.47 -0.35 -6.23
CA LEU A 76 -10.72 -0.99 -7.31
C LEU A 76 -11.68 -1.83 -8.16
N THR A 77 -12.40 -1.18 -9.07
CA THR A 77 -13.53 -1.78 -9.81
C THR A 77 -13.10 -2.38 -11.16
N ASP A 78 -12.95 -1.56 -12.20
CA ASP A 78 -13.14 -2.04 -13.58
C ASP A 78 -11.92 -2.74 -14.18
N GLU A 79 -10.73 -2.45 -13.66
CA GLU A 79 -9.46 -2.97 -14.19
C GLU A 79 -8.71 -3.88 -13.21
N PHE A 80 -9.21 -4.05 -11.98
CA PHE A 80 -8.50 -4.79 -10.95
C PHE A 80 -9.18 -6.13 -10.63
N ARG A 81 -8.44 -7.23 -10.84
CA ARG A 81 -8.89 -8.57 -10.45
C ARG A 81 -8.16 -9.00 -9.20
N PHE A 82 -8.93 -9.26 -8.14
CA PHE A 82 -8.40 -9.91 -6.95
C PHE A 82 -8.12 -11.38 -7.28
N ALA A 83 -6.88 -11.83 -7.09
CA ALA A 83 -6.58 -13.26 -7.10
C ALA A 83 -7.22 -13.90 -5.86
N GLU A 84 -7.99 -14.96 -6.06
CA GLU A 84 -8.60 -15.77 -5.00
C GLU A 84 -7.60 -16.76 -4.39
#